data_AF-A0A521ZDK5-F1
#
_entry.id   AF-A0A521ZDK5-F1
#
_cell.length_a   1.000
_cell.length_b   1.000
_cell.length_c   1.000
_cell.angle_alpha   90.00
_cell.angle_beta   90.00
_cell.angle_gamma   90.00
#
_symmetry.space_group_name_H-M   'P 1'
#
loop_
_entity.id
_entity.type
_entity.pdbx_description
1 polymer ?
#
loop_
_entity_poly.entity_id
_entity_poly.type
_entity_poly.pdbx_seq_one_letter_code
_entity_poly.pdbx_strand_id
1 'polypeptide(L)'
;MGGGSGGGLYGSDIKGLEDKVRQRLAEAKEDVSRHVFISFDHEDMDEVNLLRGQAKNDKVDLQFDDHSVKEPYDSDNADYIKRNTREKIDRCSVTVVYLSDKTASSKWVNWEIEESLKRGKVVIGVHKGDTPPTKTPPAFHQNGCKAVKWEHAALMKAIEDANAKR
;
A
#
# COMPACT_ATOMS: atom_id res chain seq x y z
N MET A 1 -7.15 56.43 -36.71
CA MET A 1 -8.14 55.37 -37.00
C MET A 1 -7.44 54.06 -36.65
N GLY A 2 -7.46 53.63 -35.38
CA GLY A 2 -8.52 52.81 -34.78
C GLY A 2 -8.11 51.33 -34.94
N GLY A 3 -8.11 50.44 -33.97
CA GLY A 3 -8.48 50.39 -32.55
C GLY A 3 -8.14 48.95 -32.12
N GLY A 4 -7.72 48.76 -30.87
CA GLY A 4 -7.20 47.48 -30.39
C GLY A 4 -8.26 46.36 -30.27
N SER A 5 -7.79 45.12 -30.19
CA SER A 5 -8.55 44.02 -29.60
C SER A 5 -7.58 43.05 -28.93
N GLY A 6 -7.20 43.39 -27.70
CA GLY A 6 -6.62 42.45 -26.77
C GLY A 6 -7.74 41.55 -26.25
N GLY A 7 -7.82 40.33 -26.78
CA GLY A 7 -8.74 39.30 -26.31
C GLY A 7 -8.33 38.84 -24.91
N GLY A 8 -8.84 39.54 -23.89
CA GLY A 8 -8.73 39.11 -22.50
C GLY A 8 -9.47 37.79 -22.34
N LEU A 9 -8.74 36.75 -21.92
CA LEU A 9 -9.34 35.49 -21.49
C LEU A 9 -10.28 35.80 -20.31
N TYR A 10 -11.58 35.61 -20.53
CA TYR A 10 -12.62 35.89 -19.54
C TYR A 10 -12.40 35.00 -18.31
N GLY A 11 -12.41 35.58 -17.11
CA GLY A 11 -12.20 34.84 -15.85
C GLY A 11 -13.20 33.70 -15.58
N SER A 12 -14.33 33.69 -16.31
CA SER A 12 -15.31 32.61 -16.32
C SER A 12 -14.77 31.31 -16.94
N ASP A 13 -13.96 31.43 -18.00
CA ASP A 13 -13.36 30.29 -18.70
C ASP A 13 -12.27 29.64 -17.86
N ILE A 14 -11.54 30.44 -17.07
CA ILE A 14 -10.52 29.97 -16.14
C ILE A 14 -11.16 29.16 -15.01
N LYS A 15 -12.26 29.65 -14.41
CA LYS A 15 -13.00 28.91 -13.37
C LYS A 15 -13.56 27.59 -13.89
N GLY A 16 -14.17 27.60 -15.08
CA GLY A 16 -14.69 26.38 -15.71
C GLY A 16 -13.58 25.36 -16.04
N LEU A 17 -12.37 25.83 -16.31
CA LEU A 17 -11.20 24.98 -16.53
C LEU A 17 -10.66 24.42 -15.21
N GLU A 18 -10.57 25.24 -14.15
CA GLU A 18 -10.18 24.82 -12.80
C GLU A 18 -11.13 23.75 -12.25
N ASP A 19 -12.44 23.95 -12.40
CA ASP A 19 -13.46 23.00 -11.94
C ASP A 19 -13.39 21.68 -12.72
N LYS A 20 -13.17 21.73 -14.04
CA LYS A 20 -12.96 20.53 -14.86
C LYS A 20 -11.66 19.80 -14.51
N VAL A 21 -10.59 20.52 -14.18
CA VAL A 21 -9.33 19.92 -13.71
C VAL A 21 -9.54 19.26 -12.35
N ARG A 22 -10.21 19.93 -11.41
CA ARG A 22 -10.55 19.36 -10.09
C ARG A 22 -11.45 18.12 -10.22
N GLN A 23 -12.45 18.17 -11.10
CA GLN A 23 -13.34 17.05 -11.35
C GLN A 23 -12.59 15.86 -11.96
N ARG A 24 -11.76 16.09 -12.99
CA ARG A 24 -10.94 15.02 -13.56
C ARG A 24 -9.87 14.49 -12.61
N LEU A 25 -9.32 15.33 -11.73
CA LEU A 25 -8.41 14.89 -10.67
C LEU A 25 -9.14 14.07 -9.58
N ALA A 26 -10.41 14.38 -9.29
CA ALA A 26 -11.23 13.61 -8.37
C ALA A 26 -11.65 12.26 -8.98
N GLU A 27 -12.10 12.26 -10.24
CA GLU A 27 -12.44 11.04 -11.01
C GLU A 27 -11.19 10.17 -11.22
N ALA A 28 -10.04 10.76 -11.53
CA ALA A 28 -8.77 10.03 -11.63
C ALA A 28 -8.27 9.52 -10.28
N LYS A 29 -8.58 10.19 -9.15
CA LYS A 29 -8.26 9.70 -7.79
C LYS A 29 -9.07 8.47 -7.41
N GLU A 30 -10.29 8.32 -7.93
CA GLU A 30 -11.10 7.12 -7.71
C GLU A 30 -10.64 5.92 -8.56
N ASP A 31 -10.16 6.17 -9.78
CA ASP A 31 -9.74 5.13 -10.74
C ASP A 31 -8.23 4.77 -10.69
N VAL A 32 -7.51 5.18 -9.64
CA VAL A 32 -6.12 4.73 -9.45
C VAL A 32 -6.14 3.31 -8.90
N SER A 33 -5.81 2.33 -9.75
CA SER A 33 -5.34 1.01 -9.31
C SER A 33 -4.26 1.21 -8.24
N ARG A 34 -4.56 0.79 -7.00
CA ARG A 34 -3.65 0.97 -5.85
C ARG A 34 -2.80 -0.30 -5.71
N HIS A 35 -1.60 -0.28 -6.28
CA HIS A 35 -0.62 -1.36 -6.08
C HIS A 35 -0.18 -1.43 -4.62
N VAL A 36 -0.45 -2.56 -3.97
CA VAL A 36 -0.13 -2.81 -2.56
C VAL A 36 0.68 -4.10 -2.45
N PHE A 37 1.83 -4.01 -1.79
CA PHE A 37 2.63 -5.18 -1.46
C PHE A 37 2.10 -5.77 -0.15
N ILE A 38 1.84 -7.09 -0.08
CA ILE A 38 1.44 -7.76 1.17
C ILE A 38 2.54 -8.68 1.65
N SER A 39 3.04 -8.40 2.85
CA SER A 39 4.03 -9.20 3.58
C SER A 39 3.34 -10.02 4.67
N PHE A 40 3.58 -11.33 4.69
CA PHE A 40 2.98 -12.27 5.64
C PHE A 40 3.83 -13.54 5.72
N ASP A 41 3.68 -14.31 6.81
CA ASP A 41 4.33 -15.61 6.90
C ASP A 41 3.63 -16.65 6.01
N HIS A 42 4.38 -17.60 5.45
CA HIS A 42 3.78 -18.64 4.59
C HIS A 42 2.65 -19.41 5.29
N GLU A 43 2.75 -19.64 6.60
CA GLU A 43 1.71 -20.35 7.36
C GLU A 43 0.37 -19.59 7.40
N ASP A 44 0.37 -18.28 7.15
CA ASP A 44 -0.84 -17.44 7.13
C ASP A 44 -1.49 -17.36 5.73
N MET A 45 -0.99 -18.10 4.75
CA MET A 45 -1.45 -18.03 3.35
C MET A 45 -2.96 -18.19 3.18
N ASP A 46 -3.58 -19.12 3.90
CA ASP A 46 -5.02 -19.38 3.80
C ASP A 46 -5.82 -18.17 4.31
N GLU A 47 -5.39 -17.57 5.42
CA GLU A 47 -6.03 -16.39 5.96
C GLU A 47 -5.87 -15.22 4.99
N VAL A 48 -4.65 -14.96 4.52
CA VAL A 48 -4.40 -13.87 3.57
C VAL A 48 -5.18 -14.09 2.26
N ASN A 49 -5.34 -15.32 1.78
CA ASN A 49 -6.14 -15.60 0.58
C ASN A 49 -7.63 -15.27 0.77
N LEU A 50 -8.20 -15.54 1.94
CA LEU A 50 -9.58 -15.11 2.26
C LEU A 50 -9.69 -13.58 2.23
N LEU A 51 -8.72 -12.91 2.84
CA LEU A 51 -8.62 -11.46 2.89
C LEU A 51 -8.47 -10.84 1.49
N ARG A 52 -7.70 -11.49 0.59
CA ARG A 52 -7.60 -11.11 -0.83
C ARG A 52 -8.93 -11.24 -1.55
N GLY A 53 -9.64 -12.34 -1.33
CA GLY A 53 -10.93 -12.61 -1.96
C GLY A 53 -11.95 -11.51 -1.65
N GLN A 54 -11.95 -11.03 -0.40
CA GLN A 54 -12.78 -9.90 0.02
C GLN A 54 -12.39 -8.62 -0.73
N ALA A 55 -11.10 -8.29 -0.78
CA ALA A 55 -10.65 -7.03 -1.36
C ALA A 55 -10.80 -6.95 -2.90
N LYS A 56 -10.70 -8.08 -3.62
CA LYS A 56 -10.93 -8.12 -5.08
C LYS A 56 -12.37 -7.82 -5.48
N ASN A 57 -13.34 -8.11 -4.61
CA ASN A 57 -14.75 -7.88 -4.90
C ASN A 57 -15.11 -6.38 -4.89
N ASP A 58 -14.27 -5.57 -4.22
CA ASP A 58 -14.57 -4.18 -3.92
C ASP A 58 -13.80 -3.16 -4.80
N LYS A 59 -13.39 -3.57 -6.01
CA LYS A 59 -12.68 -2.73 -7.01
C LYS A 59 -11.31 -2.18 -6.57
N VAL A 60 -10.72 -2.69 -5.50
CA VAL A 60 -9.34 -2.37 -5.17
C VAL A 60 -8.45 -3.30 -6.00
N ASP A 61 -7.77 -2.75 -7.01
CA ASP A 61 -6.75 -3.49 -7.76
C ASP A 61 -5.49 -3.65 -6.88
N LEU A 62 -5.65 -4.43 -5.81
CA LEU A 62 -4.55 -4.90 -4.99
C LEU A 62 -3.80 -5.93 -5.82
N GLN A 63 -2.76 -5.49 -6.50
CA GLN A 63 -1.82 -6.41 -7.13
C GLN A 63 -0.96 -7.05 -6.06
N PHE A 64 -1.36 -8.25 -5.66
CA PHE A 64 -0.68 -9.03 -4.64
C PHE A 64 0.58 -9.67 -5.21
N ASP A 65 1.70 -9.03 -4.97
CA ASP A 65 3.01 -9.59 -5.29
C ASP A 65 3.45 -10.58 -4.20
N ASP A 66 2.75 -11.72 -4.08
CA ASP A 66 2.96 -12.73 -3.05
C ASP A 66 4.43 -13.17 -2.96
N HIS A 67 5.01 -13.04 -1.77
CA HIS A 67 6.26 -13.69 -1.44
C HIS A 67 6.09 -14.49 -0.14
N SER A 68 5.24 -15.51 -0.16
CA SER A 68 5.31 -16.55 0.87
C SER A 68 6.59 -17.37 0.62
N VAL A 69 7.70 -16.93 1.20
CA VAL A 69 8.96 -17.63 1.07
C VAL A 69 8.91 -18.88 1.95
N LYS A 70 8.81 -20.07 1.35
CA LYS A 70 9.08 -21.33 2.08
C LYS A 70 10.57 -21.50 2.39
N GLU A 71 11.40 -20.83 1.61
CA GLU A 71 12.85 -20.89 1.68
C GLU A 71 13.41 -20.22 2.96
N PRO A 72 14.41 -20.83 3.62
CA PRO A 72 15.09 -20.18 4.72
C PRO A 72 15.70 -18.82 4.32
N TYR A 73 15.64 -17.85 5.23
CA TYR A 73 16.19 -16.51 5.02
C TYR A 73 17.70 -16.50 4.75
N ASP A 74 18.41 -17.52 5.24
CA ASP A 74 19.86 -17.69 5.13
C ASP A 74 20.26 -18.73 4.06
N SER A 75 19.39 -19.00 3.08
CA SER A 75 19.63 -19.94 1.96
C SER A 75 20.43 -19.30 0.80
N ASP A 76 21.00 -20.13 -0.07
CA ASP A 76 21.67 -19.68 -1.31
C ASP A 76 20.73 -18.90 -2.25
N ASN A 77 19.42 -19.16 -2.16
CA ASN A 77 18.38 -18.49 -2.95
C ASN A 77 17.95 -17.13 -2.34
N ALA A 78 18.40 -16.80 -1.13
CA ALA A 78 17.93 -15.63 -0.40
C ALA A 78 18.22 -14.32 -1.14
N ASP A 79 19.36 -14.20 -1.82
CA ASP A 79 19.70 -12.99 -2.58
C ASP A 79 18.81 -12.81 -3.80
N TYR A 80 18.48 -13.90 -4.49
CA TYR A 80 17.53 -13.90 -5.61
C TYR A 80 16.13 -13.46 -5.14
N ILE A 81 15.67 -14.02 -4.02
CA ILE A 81 14.39 -13.68 -3.39
C ILE A 81 14.36 -12.20 -3.00
N LYS A 82 15.40 -11.71 -2.29
CA LYS A 82 15.49 -10.30 -1.88
C LYS A 82 15.46 -9.36 -3.09
N ARG A 83 16.12 -9.73 -4.19
CA ARG A 83 16.08 -8.95 -5.42
C ARG A 83 14.66 -8.88 -6.00
N ASN A 84 14.00 -10.02 -6.14
CA ASN A 84 12.63 -10.08 -6.64
C ASN A 84 11.65 -9.28 -5.76
N THR A 85 11.74 -9.44 -4.43
CA THR A 85 10.90 -8.69 -3.48
C THR A 85 11.14 -7.18 -3.56
N ARG A 86 12.38 -6.72 -3.77
CA ARG A 86 12.66 -5.29 -3.98
C ARG A 86 11.93 -4.74 -5.20
N GLU A 87 12.00 -5.45 -6.33
CA GLU A 87 11.34 -5.03 -7.57
C GLU A 87 9.82 -4.91 -7.39
N LYS A 88 9.23 -5.79 -6.57
CA LYS A 88 7.80 -5.74 -6.18
C LYS A 88 7.50 -4.52 -5.31
N ILE A 89 8.25 -4.32 -4.23
CA ILE A 89 8.12 -3.16 -3.33
C ILE A 89 8.26 -1.84 -4.11
N ASP A 90 9.17 -1.79 -5.09
CA ASP A 90 9.39 -0.60 -5.91
C ASP A 90 8.13 -0.20 -6.71
N ARG A 91 7.38 -1.18 -7.22
CA ARG A 91 6.12 -0.98 -7.96
C ARG A 91 4.94 -0.61 -7.08
N CYS A 92 4.99 -0.95 -5.80
CA CYS A 92 3.89 -0.69 -4.88
C CYS A 92 3.92 0.73 -4.30
N SER A 93 2.73 1.24 -3.99
CA SER A 93 2.57 2.53 -3.31
C SER A 93 2.64 2.37 -1.79
N VAL A 94 2.05 1.29 -1.28
CA VAL A 94 1.93 0.98 0.15
C VAL A 94 2.33 -0.48 0.39
N THR A 95 3.00 -0.73 1.50
CA THR A 95 3.27 -2.06 2.02
C THR A 95 2.31 -2.37 3.16
N VAL A 96 1.58 -3.47 3.04
CA VAL A 96 0.68 -4.01 4.05
C VAL A 96 1.31 -5.25 4.66
N VAL A 97 1.28 -5.36 5.98
CA VAL A 97 1.88 -6.48 6.73
C VAL A 97 0.79 -7.21 7.49
N TYR A 98 0.54 -8.48 7.17
CA TYR A 98 -0.36 -9.31 7.96
C TYR A 98 0.27 -9.65 9.30
N LEU A 99 -0.19 -8.99 10.35
CA LEU A 99 0.27 -9.18 11.71
C LEU A 99 -0.41 -10.43 12.29
N SER A 100 0.40 -11.44 12.51
CA SER A 100 0.09 -12.68 13.20
C SER A 100 1.25 -13.01 14.17
N ASP A 101 1.04 -13.98 15.05
CA ASP A 101 2.11 -14.48 15.92
C ASP A 101 3.29 -15.06 15.12
N LYS A 102 3.03 -15.58 13.92
CA LYS A 102 4.04 -16.16 13.02
C LYS A 102 4.87 -15.06 12.38
N THR A 103 4.20 -14.07 11.80
CA THR A 103 4.82 -12.88 11.21
C THR A 103 5.74 -12.16 12.20
N ALA A 104 5.38 -12.09 13.49
CA ALA A 104 6.20 -11.45 14.50
C ALA A 104 7.61 -12.05 14.65
N SER A 105 7.79 -13.33 14.32
CA SER A 105 9.07 -14.04 14.38
C SER A 105 9.76 -14.18 13.02
N SER A 106 9.11 -13.77 11.94
CA SER A 106 9.61 -13.98 10.58
C SER A 106 10.71 -12.97 10.22
N LYS A 107 11.93 -13.48 9.99
CA LYS A 107 13.06 -12.69 9.49
C LYS A 107 12.75 -12.06 8.13
N TRP A 108 12.03 -12.80 7.27
CA TRP A 108 11.60 -12.33 5.96
C TRP A 108 10.71 -11.11 6.10
N VAL A 109 9.63 -11.21 6.88
CA VAL A 109 8.71 -10.08 7.07
C VAL A 109 9.40 -8.89 7.72
N ASN A 110 10.24 -9.10 8.73
CA ASN A 110 11.00 -8.00 9.33
C ASN A 110 11.89 -7.28 8.30
N TRP A 111 12.61 -8.04 7.46
CA TRP A 111 13.43 -7.47 6.40
C TRP A 111 12.60 -6.72 5.35
N GLU A 112 11.43 -7.25 4.95
CA GLU A 112 10.54 -6.61 3.98
C GLU A 112 9.99 -5.27 4.48
N ILE A 113 9.69 -5.17 5.79
CA ILE A 113 9.29 -3.93 6.44
C ILE A 113 10.43 -2.90 6.39
N GLU A 114 11.63 -3.30 6.79
CA GLU A 114 12.80 -2.42 6.73
C GLU A 114 13.08 -1.94 5.31
N GLU A 115 12.99 -2.84 4.33
CA GLU A 115 13.26 -2.53 2.92
C GLU A 115 12.20 -1.57 2.34
N SER A 116 10.94 -1.76 2.72
CA SER A 116 9.84 -0.87 2.36
C SER A 116 10.04 0.53 2.94
N LEU A 117 10.40 0.62 4.22
CA LEU A 117 10.67 1.90 4.88
C LEU A 117 11.89 2.61 4.30
N LYS A 118 12.97 1.89 4.00
CA LYS A 118 14.16 2.44 3.31
C LYS A 118 13.83 3.05 1.95
N ARG A 119 12.79 2.54 1.28
CA ARG A 119 12.29 3.05 -0.01
C ARG A 119 11.26 4.17 0.12
N GLY A 120 11.01 4.66 1.33
CA GLY A 120 9.99 5.67 1.60
C GLY A 120 8.58 5.18 1.29
N LYS A 121 8.34 3.85 1.34
CA LYS A 121 7.00 3.29 1.24
C LYS A 121 6.35 3.36 2.63
N VAL A 122 5.06 3.64 2.65
CA VAL A 122 4.30 3.59 3.90
C VAL A 122 4.01 2.14 4.25
N VAL A 123 4.26 1.77 5.51
CA VAL A 123 3.98 0.43 6.03
C VAL A 123 2.75 0.48 6.93
N ILE A 124 1.78 -0.40 6.67
CA ILE A 124 0.55 -0.56 7.42
C ILE A 124 0.45 -2.00 7.90
N GLY A 125 0.25 -2.19 9.20
CA GLY A 125 -0.03 -3.50 9.77
C GLY A 125 -1.52 -3.77 9.68
N VAL A 126 -1.88 -5.00 9.37
CA VAL A 126 -3.26 -5.45 9.32
C VAL A 126 -3.40 -6.71 10.15
N HIS A 127 -4.49 -6.84 10.89
CA HIS A 127 -4.70 -8.02 11.72
C HIS A 127 -6.14 -8.49 11.66
N LYS A 128 -6.32 -9.78 11.94
CA LYS A 128 -7.64 -10.38 12.13
C LYS A 128 -8.11 -10.17 13.58
N GLY A 129 -9.42 -10.18 13.78
CA GLY A 129 -10.04 -10.03 15.11
C GLY A 129 -10.10 -8.57 15.60
N ASP A 130 -10.63 -8.38 16.81
CA ASP A 130 -10.91 -7.04 17.35
C ASP A 130 -9.70 -6.35 17.97
N THR A 131 -8.66 -7.12 18.32
CA THR A 131 -7.44 -6.60 18.96
C THR A 131 -6.21 -6.90 18.12
N PRO A 132 -5.27 -5.95 17.98
CA PRO A 132 -4.01 -6.20 17.30
C PRO A 132 -3.18 -7.25 18.06
N PRO A 133 -2.33 -8.02 17.36
CA PRO A 133 -1.48 -9.01 17.99
C PRO A 133 -0.54 -8.35 18.99
N THR A 134 -0.32 -9.01 20.13
CA THR A 134 0.59 -8.51 21.16
C THR A 134 2.05 -8.52 20.69
N LYS A 135 2.38 -9.41 19.75
CA LYS A 135 3.69 -9.53 19.14
C LYS A 135 3.64 -9.02 17.72
N THR A 136 4.55 -8.12 17.38
CA THR A 136 4.74 -7.59 16.03
C THR A 136 6.21 -7.66 15.65
N PRO A 137 6.55 -7.68 14.35
CA PRO A 137 7.95 -7.64 13.93
C PRO A 137 8.71 -6.45 14.55
N PRO A 138 9.99 -6.61 14.94
CA PRO A 138 10.78 -5.54 15.53
C PRO A 138 10.78 -4.24 14.72
N ALA A 139 10.99 -4.34 13.40
CA ALA A 139 10.98 -3.20 12.49
C ALA A 139 9.62 -2.48 12.46
N PHE A 140 8.52 -3.22 12.62
CA PHE A 140 7.19 -2.65 12.68
C PHE A 140 7.02 -1.75 13.91
N HIS A 141 7.38 -2.27 15.08
CA HIS A 141 7.24 -1.56 16.36
C HIS A 141 8.21 -0.38 16.47
N GLN A 142 9.48 -0.59 16.08
CA GLN A 142 10.54 0.44 16.18
C GLN A 142 10.27 1.66 15.29
N ASN A 143 9.61 1.47 14.15
CA ASN A 143 9.28 2.56 13.23
C ASN A 143 7.88 3.15 13.46
N GLY A 144 7.18 2.73 14.52
CA GLY A 144 5.86 3.27 14.87
C GLY A 144 4.80 3.04 13.79
N CYS A 145 4.90 1.94 13.05
CA CYS A 145 3.95 1.61 11.99
C CYS A 145 2.53 1.44 12.56
N LYS A 146 1.53 1.90 11.81
CA LYS A 146 0.13 1.83 12.25
C LYS A 146 -0.45 0.44 11.98
N ALA A 147 -1.12 -0.14 12.97
CA ALA A 147 -1.92 -1.35 12.80
C ALA A 147 -3.40 -1.00 12.65
N VAL A 148 -4.10 -1.67 11.74
CA VAL A 148 -5.55 -1.56 11.56
C VAL A 148 -6.18 -2.94 11.49
N LYS A 149 -7.45 -3.03 11.84
CA LYS A 149 -8.22 -4.26 11.63
C LYS A 149 -8.34 -4.53 10.13
N TRP A 150 -8.22 -5.79 9.72
CA TRP A 150 -8.55 -6.19 8.35
C TRP A 150 -10.06 -6.13 8.15
N GLU A 151 -10.53 -4.93 7.84
CA GLU A 151 -11.87 -4.63 7.37
C GLU A 151 -11.74 -3.64 6.20
N HIS A 152 -12.58 -3.80 5.18
CA HIS A 152 -12.50 -3.02 3.94
C HIS A 152 -12.35 -1.51 4.21
N ALA A 153 -13.25 -0.95 5.02
CA ALA A 153 -13.26 0.48 5.33
C ALA A 153 -11.98 0.94 6.06
N ALA A 154 -11.47 0.12 6.98
CA ALA A 154 -10.26 0.43 7.74
C ALA A 154 -9.00 0.35 6.85
N LEU A 155 -8.90 -0.68 6.01
CA LEU A 155 -7.79 -0.87 5.07
C LEU A 155 -7.76 0.23 4.02
N MET A 156 -8.90 0.54 3.39
CA MET A 156 -9.00 1.60 2.38
C MET A 156 -8.63 2.96 2.95
N LYS A 157 -9.20 3.31 4.10
CA LYS A 157 -8.85 4.55 4.80
C LYS A 157 -7.36 4.61 5.14
N ALA A 158 -6.78 3.50 5.61
CA ALA A 158 -5.36 3.47 5.96
C ALA A 158 -4.47 3.63 4.72
N ILE A 159 -4.82 3.00 3.59
CA ILE A 159 -4.10 3.15 2.31
C ILE A 159 -4.24 4.59 1.77
N GLU A 160 -5.42 5.20 1.89
CA GLU A 160 -5.64 6.59 1.49
C GLU A 160 -4.88 7.58 2.35
N ASP A 161 -4.93 7.42 3.68
CA ASP A 161 -4.16 8.21 4.64
C ASP A 161 -2.65 8.06 4.40
N ALA A 162 -2.19 6.86 4.01
CA ALA A 162 -0.81 6.59 3.66
C ALA A 162 -0.39 7.34 2.39
N ASN A 163 -1.21 7.30 1.35
CA ASN A 163 -0.94 8.02 0.10
C ASN A 163 -1.05 9.54 0.25
N ALA A 164 -1.93 10.05 1.11
CA ALA A 164 -2.09 11.49 1.35
C ALA A 164 -0.90 12.12 2.10
N LYS A 165 -0.06 11.31 2.74
CA LYS A 165 1.13 11.75 3.50
C LYS A 165 2.44 11.67 2.70
N ARG A 166 2.36 11.19 1.46
CA ARG A 166 3.47 11.20 0.50
C ARG A 166 3.65 12.59 -0.10
#